data_AF-A0A966Q0Z6-F1
#
_entry.id   AF-A0A966Q0Z6-F1
#
_cell.length_a   1.000
_cell.length_b   1.000
_cell.length_c   1.000
_cell.angle_alpha   90.00
_cell.angle_beta   90.00
_cell.angle_gamma   90.00
#
_symmetry.space_group_name_H-M   'P 1'
#
loop_
_entity.id
_entity.type
_entity.pdbx_description
1 polymer ?
#
loop_
_entity_poly.entity_id
_entity_poly.type
_entity_poly.pdbx_seq_one_letter_code
_entity_poly.pdbx_strand_id
1 'polypeptide(L)'
;MPAAVFNAKIDFSNGASFDPALVLDNPATPLDVAVLGTVAADIVDITPYVTQCYIRRAFNRSSDSFTGGTARITFVDETGQFNPANTSSSLYGKIKPMRKISFTAVYLGVTYNLGSFYVQEWNYQSPTGFDPAYVTLQCVDGFQLLNLTTITSVTGGTAGQTTAERITSLLDAGDWPGGMRSISTTASTTVQADDGSSRSLLAACQVVEATDLGAFYMDERGYAKFLSRNDIITLSGGTLTKFSDVVGSGDITYQAVEFDISDYQMINKVTVTRTGGTAQTASDTTSIDDYFQHSRVRGGIMQTDADALNQALMIIASRKEQGVNIQLNSLTVDAFGTNDSSRVIAALNLDIFDPIQVTQTLPAGNVVTDSVIAGVTYEITPKNFMVTFTCAQPFASGFLLDSLVDGKLDEDSLAY
;
A
#
# COMPACT_ATOMS: atom_id res chain seq x y z
N MET A 1 6.74 -26.49 12.90
CA MET A 1 7.88 -25.66 12.43
C MET A 1 8.01 -24.44 13.34
N PRO A 2 9.16 -23.75 13.43
CA PRO A 2 9.25 -22.55 14.27
C PRO A 2 8.23 -21.50 13.79
N ALA A 3 7.66 -20.73 14.72
CA ALA A 3 6.77 -19.62 14.38
C ALA A 3 7.54 -18.50 13.66
N ALA A 4 6.83 -17.65 12.92
CA ALA A 4 7.43 -16.45 12.35
C ALA A 4 7.98 -15.54 13.46
N VAL A 5 9.22 -15.05 13.26
CA VAL A 5 9.91 -14.19 14.23
C VAL A 5 9.79 -12.74 13.78
N PHE A 6 8.99 -11.95 14.48
CA PHE A 6 8.91 -10.51 14.26
C PHE A 6 10.19 -9.81 14.69
N ASN A 7 10.61 -8.78 13.95
CA ASN A 7 11.71 -7.89 14.30
C ASN A 7 11.31 -6.43 14.11
N ALA A 8 11.72 -5.58 15.04
CA ALA A 8 11.54 -4.13 14.97
C ALA A 8 12.87 -3.42 15.25
N LYS A 9 13.29 -2.54 14.33
CA LYS A 9 14.57 -1.83 14.42
C LYS A 9 14.36 -0.33 14.25
N ILE A 10 14.92 0.47 15.15
CA ILE A 10 14.93 1.93 15.05
C ILE A 10 16.30 2.39 14.56
N ASP A 11 16.32 3.28 13.58
CA ASP A 11 17.53 3.93 13.10
C ASP A 11 17.54 5.40 13.55
N PHE A 12 18.52 5.71 14.40
CA PHE A 12 18.75 7.04 14.98
C PHE A 12 19.65 7.93 14.11
N SER A 13 20.08 7.46 12.93
CA SER A 13 20.77 8.30 11.96
C SER A 13 19.87 9.43 11.45
N ASN A 14 20.49 10.47 10.89
CA ASN A 14 19.76 11.58 10.27
C ASN A 14 19.44 11.24 8.81
N GLY A 15 18.38 11.86 8.29
CA GLY A 15 17.99 11.76 6.89
C GLY A 15 16.74 10.90 6.67
N ALA A 16 16.07 11.15 5.55
CA ALA A 16 14.82 10.49 5.18
C ALA A 16 15.04 9.13 4.51
N SER A 17 16.27 8.74 4.17
CA SER A 17 16.47 7.49 3.42
C SER A 17 16.51 6.25 4.33
N PHE A 18 15.74 5.22 3.97
CA PHE A 18 15.89 3.85 4.50
C PHE A 18 16.99 3.07 3.79
N ASP A 19 17.55 3.61 2.69
CA ASP A 19 18.67 2.95 2.02
C ASP A 19 19.85 2.86 2.99
N PRO A 20 20.45 1.66 3.12
CA PRO A 20 21.67 1.53 3.89
C PRO A 20 22.75 2.41 3.25
N ALA A 21 23.50 3.14 4.10
CA ALA A 21 24.66 3.87 3.64
C ALA A 21 25.62 2.91 2.92
N LEU A 22 26.24 3.36 1.83
CA LEU A 22 27.25 2.60 1.11
C LEU A 22 28.33 2.15 2.10
N VAL A 23 28.43 0.84 2.33
CA VAL A 23 29.55 0.21 3.03
C VAL A 23 30.40 -0.48 1.97
N LEU A 24 31.65 -0.04 1.82
CA LEU A 24 32.59 -0.68 0.90
C LEU A 24 32.73 -2.17 1.24
N ASP A 25 32.79 -3.01 0.21
CA ASP A 25 32.89 -4.47 0.29
C ASP A 25 31.68 -5.20 0.94
N ASN A 26 30.53 -4.52 1.10
CA ASN A 26 29.28 -5.16 1.51
C ASN A 26 28.38 -5.46 0.29
N PRO A 27 28.09 -6.74 -0.02
CA PRO A 27 27.23 -7.10 -1.16
C PRO A 27 25.78 -6.63 -1.01
N ALA A 28 25.34 -6.26 0.20
CA ALA A 28 24.01 -5.68 0.44
C ALA A 28 23.94 -4.16 0.15
N THR A 29 25.07 -3.50 -0.13
CA THR A 29 25.14 -2.05 -0.44
C THR A 29 26.07 -1.80 -1.64
N PRO A 30 25.67 -2.16 -2.87
CA PRO A 30 26.54 -2.01 -4.04
C PRO A 30 26.74 -0.53 -4.41
N LEU A 31 27.91 -0.24 -5.00
CA LEU A 31 28.25 1.06 -5.59
C LEU A 31 27.23 1.42 -6.68
N ASP A 32 26.92 2.71 -6.85
CA ASP A 32 25.89 3.28 -7.74
C ASP A 32 24.42 3.07 -7.35
N VAL A 33 24.14 2.31 -6.29
CA VAL A 33 22.77 2.12 -5.75
C VAL A 33 22.65 2.62 -4.30
N ALA A 34 23.68 2.37 -3.48
CA ALA A 34 23.66 2.79 -2.08
C ALA A 34 24.00 4.28 -1.91
N VAL A 35 23.35 4.95 -0.96
CA VAL A 35 23.57 6.38 -0.68
C VAL A 35 24.90 6.57 0.05
N LEU A 36 25.68 7.57 -0.35
CA LEU A 36 26.89 7.98 0.39
C LEU A 36 26.47 8.58 1.74
N GLY A 37 26.53 7.78 2.80
CA GLY A 37 26.22 8.23 4.15
C GLY A 37 27.31 9.15 4.69
N THR A 38 26.91 10.27 5.31
CA THR A 38 27.84 11.15 6.05
C THR A 38 28.18 10.60 7.44
N VAL A 39 27.41 9.61 7.94
CA VAL A 39 27.60 8.91 9.22
C VAL A 39 27.08 7.46 9.09
N ALA A 40 27.68 6.51 9.79
CA ALA A 40 27.18 5.14 9.89
C ALA A 40 25.76 5.08 10.49
N ALA A 41 24.93 4.14 10.02
CA ALA A 41 23.58 3.92 10.57
C ALA A 41 23.67 3.53 12.06
N ASP A 42 22.82 4.16 12.89
CA ASP A 42 22.77 3.91 14.34
C ASP A 42 21.50 3.12 14.64
N ILE A 43 21.56 1.82 14.38
CA ILE A 43 20.40 0.93 14.42
C ILE A 43 20.35 0.21 15.77
N VAL A 44 19.21 0.34 16.44
CA VAL A 44 18.90 -0.38 17.67
C VAL A 44 17.76 -1.35 17.42
N ASP A 45 18.00 -2.62 17.76
CA ASP A 45 16.97 -3.64 17.78
C ASP A 45 16.14 -3.52 19.05
N ILE A 46 14.84 -3.28 18.88
CA ILE A 46 13.89 -3.16 19.99
C ILE A 46 13.03 -4.41 20.16
N THR A 47 13.19 -5.42 19.29
CA THR A 47 12.39 -6.66 19.25
C THR A 47 12.20 -7.32 20.62
N PRO A 48 13.23 -7.47 21.48
CA PRO A 48 13.07 -8.15 22.77
C PRO A 48 12.13 -7.42 23.74
N TYR A 49 11.89 -6.13 23.53
CA TYR A 49 11.11 -5.28 24.42
C TYR A 49 9.66 -5.11 23.99
N VAL A 50 9.31 -5.52 22.76
CA VAL A 50 8.00 -5.26 22.15
C VAL A 50 6.90 -6.06 22.81
N THR A 51 5.84 -5.38 23.23
CA THR A 51 4.63 -5.99 23.80
C THR A 51 3.46 -5.99 22.82
N GLN A 52 3.41 -4.98 21.95
CA GLN A 52 2.38 -4.88 20.92
C GLN A 52 2.90 -4.08 19.72
N CYS A 53 2.57 -4.53 18.51
CA CYS A 53 2.77 -3.78 17.29
C CYS A 53 1.51 -3.87 16.43
N TYR A 54 1.07 -2.73 15.92
CA TYR A 54 0.01 -2.60 14.94
C TYR A 54 0.59 -1.89 13.72
N ILE A 55 0.47 -2.47 12.53
CA ILE A 55 0.92 -1.88 11.28
C ILE A 55 -0.27 -1.88 10.33
N ARG A 56 -0.52 -0.76 9.66
CA ARG A 56 -1.61 -0.63 8.69
C ARG A 56 -1.14 0.11 7.46
N ARG A 57 -1.25 -0.55 6.30
CA ARG A 57 -1.10 0.03 4.96
C ARG A 57 -2.43 -0.14 4.25
N ALA A 58 -3.15 0.95 4.03
CA ALA A 58 -4.57 0.85 3.68
C ALA A 58 -4.96 1.74 2.51
N PHE A 59 -5.83 1.18 1.67
CA PHE A 59 -6.60 1.87 0.66
C PHE A 59 -7.95 2.32 1.22
N ASN A 60 -8.37 3.54 0.91
CA ASN A 60 -9.69 4.05 1.28
C ASN A 60 -10.70 3.77 0.16
N ARG A 61 -11.57 2.77 0.38
CA ARG A 61 -12.63 2.37 -0.57
C ARG A 61 -13.65 3.48 -0.89
N SER A 62 -13.85 4.45 -0.01
CA SER A 62 -14.80 5.56 -0.21
C SER A 62 -14.25 6.64 -1.12
N SER A 63 -12.97 6.94 -0.94
CA SER A 63 -12.27 8.02 -1.65
C SER A 63 -11.54 7.50 -2.90
N ASP A 64 -11.56 6.18 -3.11
CA ASP A 64 -10.78 5.46 -4.12
C ASP A 64 -9.33 5.96 -4.20
N SER A 65 -8.69 6.03 -3.03
CA SER A 65 -7.33 6.58 -2.91
C SER A 65 -6.54 5.87 -1.82
N PHE A 66 -5.23 5.72 -2.04
CA PHE A 66 -4.31 5.31 -0.98
C PHE A 66 -4.13 6.41 0.06
N THR A 67 -4.12 6.00 1.32
CA THR A 67 -3.87 6.88 2.47
C THR A 67 -2.53 6.55 3.11
N GLY A 68 -1.95 7.52 3.81
CA GLY A 68 -0.68 7.30 4.52
C GLY A 68 -0.81 6.13 5.50
N GLY A 69 0.11 5.18 5.39
CA GLY A 69 0.24 4.07 6.31
C GLY A 69 0.61 4.54 7.72
N THR A 70 0.15 3.80 8.71
CA THR A 70 0.41 4.08 10.12
C THR A 70 0.92 2.83 10.82
N ALA A 71 1.84 3.00 11.76
CA ALA A 71 2.20 1.95 12.69
C ALA A 71 2.20 2.47 14.13
N ARG A 72 1.82 1.62 15.06
CA ARG A 72 1.88 1.87 16.49
C ARG A 72 2.59 0.72 17.17
N ILE A 73 3.70 1.00 17.83
CA ILE A 73 4.47 0.01 18.57
C ILE A 73 4.56 0.41 20.03
N THR A 74 4.37 -0.55 20.93
CA THR A 74 4.55 -0.38 22.37
C THR A 74 5.56 -1.40 22.87
N PHE A 75 6.50 -0.92 23.69
CA PHE A 75 7.54 -1.75 24.28
C PHE A 75 7.85 -1.27 25.71
N VAL A 76 8.49 -2.15 26.49
CA VAL A 76 8.84 -1.90 27.89
C VAL A 76 10.26 -1.34 27.98
N ASP A 77 10.46 -0.35 28.86
CA ASP A 77 11.78 0.17 29.22
C ASP A 77 12.08 -0.08 30.70
N GLU A 78 12.74 -1.19 31.00
CA GLU A 78 13.11 -1.58 32.38
C GLU A 78 14.38 -0.88 32.87
N THR A 79 15.28 -0.51 31.94
CA THR A 79 16.62 0.00 32.27
C THR A 79 16.74 1.51 32.13
N GLY A 80 15.72 2.18 31.59
CA GLY A 80 15.75 3.62 31.30
C GLY A 80 16.53 3.95 30.02
N GLN A 81 16.85 2.96 29.18
CA GLN A 81 17.60 3.16 27.93
C GLN A 81 16.82 4.07 26.96
N PHE A 82 15.50 3.93 26.96
CA PHE A 82 14.60 4.62 26.04
C PHE A 82 14.00 5.90 26.64
N ASN A 83 14.45 6.29 27.83
CA ASN A 83 14.09 7.52 28.49
C ASN A 83 14.85 8.71 27.86
N PRO A 84 14.16 9.69 27.23
CA PRO A 84 14.81 10.85 26.62
C PRO A 84 15.59 11.74 27.61
N ALA A 85 15.25 11.70 28.90
CA ALA A 85 15.90 12.47 29.96
C ALA A 85 17.08 11.75 30.62
N ASN A 86 17.32 10.47 30.29
CA ASN A 86 18.42 9.71 30.89
C ASN A 86 19.76 10.07 30.24
N THR A 87 20.52 10.95 30.87
CA THR A 87 21.85 11.40 30.40
C THR A 87 22.88 10.28 30.29
N SER A 88 22.67 9.16 30.97
CA SER A 88 23.58 8.00 30.95
C SER A 88 23.26 7.01 29.82
N SER A 89 22.14 7.16 29.13
CA SER A 89 21.76 6.32 27.99
C SER A 89 22.59 6.65 26.75
N SER A 90 22.98 5.62 25.98
CA SER A 90 23.58 5.79 24.65
C SER A 90 22.64 6.47 23.63
N LEU A 91 21.34 6.53 23.94
CA LEU A 91 20.29 7.17 23.16
C LEU A 91 19.99 8.61 23.59
N TYR A 92 20.66 9.11 24.63
CA TYR A 92 20.46 10.47 25.12
C TYR A 92 20.73 11.50 24.01
N GLY A 93 19.79 12.42 23.80
CA GLY A 93 19.84 13.42 22.72
C GLY A 93 19.63 12.88 21.30
N LYS A 94 19.48 11.55 21.12
CA LYS A 94 19.21 10.92 19.80
C LYS A 94 17.73 10.69 19.54
N ILE A 95 16.94 10.47 20.60
CA ILE A 95 15.48 10.35 20.54
C ILE A 95 14.90 11.70 20.08
N LYS A 96 14.43 11.74 18.84
CA LYS A 96 13.85 12.92 18.19
C LYS A 96 12.66 12.47 17.33
N PRO A 97 11.74 13.38 16.97
CA PRO A 97 10.74 13.07 15.95
C PRO A 97 11.38 12.71 14.61
N MET A 98 10.63 12.00 13.78
CA MET A 98 10.98 11.56 12.43
C MET A 98 12.18 10.61 12.34
N ARG A 99 12.50 9.88 13.42
CA ARG A 99 13.44 8.76 13.34
C ARG A 99 12.85 7.61 12.54
N LYS A 100 13.70 6.89 11.82
CA LYS A 100 13.31 5.77 10.97
C LYS A 100 13.06 4.53 11.83
N ILE A 101 12.03 3.76 11.48
CA ILE A 101 11.75 2.46 12.08
C ILE A 101 11.33 1.48 10.98
N SER A 102 11.86 0.26 11.03
CA SER A 102 11.49 -0.80 10.10
C SER A 102 11.01 -2.05 10.83
N PHE A 103 10.07 -2.73 10.21
CA PHE A 103 9.43 -3.93 10.71
C PHE A 103 9.62 -5.06 9.72
N THR A 104 10.16 -6.18 10.20
CA THR A 104 10.36 -7.38 9.38
C THR A 104 9.90 -8.63 10.12
N ALA A 105 9.65 -9.71 9.38
CA ALA A 105 9.44 -11.04 9.94
C ALA A 105 10.41 -12.02 9.30
N VAL A 106 10.92 -12.98 10.08
CA VAL A 106 11.74 -14.08 9.57
C VAL A 106 11.00 -15.39 9.71
N TYR A 107 10.86 -16.12 8.62
CA TYR A 107 10.26 -17.45 8.60
C TYR A 107 11.03 -18.36 7.67
N LEU A 108 11.42 -19.54 8.15
CA LEU A 108 12.21 -20.54 7.41
C LEU A 108 13.48 -19.96 6.72
N GLY A 109 14.12 -18.96 7.34
CA GLY A 109 15.31 -18.30 6.81
C GLY A 109 15.05 -17.21 5.77
N VAL A 110 13.79 -16.96 5.39
CA VAL A 110 13.39 -15.86 4.52
C VAL A 110 12.97 -14.66 5.37
N THR A 111 13.43 -13.47 4.98
CA THR A 111 13.04 -12.20 5.62
C THR A 111 11.96 -11.53 4.79
N TYR A 112 10.84 -11.20 5.43
CA TYR A 112 9.70 -10.50 4.87
C TYR A 112 9.64 -9.09 5.45
N ASN A 113 9.41 -8.09 4.61
CA ASN A 113 9.23 -6.72 5.06
C ASN A 113 7.75 -6.50 5.39
N LEU A 114 7.46 -5.95 6.57
CA LEU A 114 6.09 -5.67 7.01
C LEU A 114 5.74 -4.18 6.85
N GLY A 115 6.76 -3.31 6.90
CA GLY A 115 6.62 -1.88 6.70
C GLY A 115 7.82 -1.07 7.21
N SER A 116 8.05 0.07 6.58
CA SER A 116 9.04 1.07 6.98
C SER A 116 8.35 2.42 7.24
N PHE A 117 8.61 3.02 8.40
CA PHE A 117 7.91 4.22 8.87
C PHE A 117 8.84 5.21 9.57
N TYR A 118 8.33 6.40 9.84
CA TYR A 118 8.97 7.45 10.63
C TYR A 118 8.21 7.64 11.95
N VAL A 119 8.93 7.70 13.05
CA VAL A 119 8.39 7.91 14.40
C VAL A 119 7.95 9.36 14.55
N GLN A 120 6.65 9.61 14.47
CA GLN A 120 6.06 10.94 14.62
C GLN A 120 6.02 11.36 16.09
N GLU A 121 5.66 10.44 16.98
CA GLU A 121 5.51 10.70 18.41
C GLU A 121 6.26 9.64 19.23
N TRP A 122 6.98 10.12 20.26
CA TRP A 122 7.64 9.28 21.26
C TRP A 122 6.97 9.51 22.60
N ASN A 123 6.01 8.64 22.95
CA ASN A 123 5.28 8.76 24.20
C ASN A 123 5.92 7.86 25.27
N TYR A 124 6.59 8.49 26.24
CA TYR A 124 7.22 7.81 27.37
C TYR A 124 6.32 7.88 28.61
N GLN A 125 5.80 6.74 29.03
CA GLN A 125 4.98 6.62 30.22
C GLN A 125 5.84 6.19 31.40
N SER A 126 5.85 7.01 32.45
CA SER A 126 6.61 6.72 33.67
C SER A 126 6.04 5.48 34.39
N PRO A 127 6.89 4.68 35.05
CA PRO A 127 6.43 3.54 35.82
C PRO A 127 5.52 4.00 36.96
N THR A 128 4.43 3.28 37.20
CA THR A 128 3.51 3.55 38.31
C THR A 128 3.35 2.31 39.18
N GLY A 129 3.74 2.40 40.45
CA GLY A 129 3.65 1.27 41.37
C GLY A 129 4.57 0.12 40.95
N PHE A 130 3.98 -1.01 40.56
CA PHE A 130 4.70 -2.21 40.10
C PHE A 130 4.82 -2.30 38.57
N ASP A 131 4.13 -1.42 37.82
CA ASP A 131 4.17 -1.45 36.37
C ASP A 131 5.48 -0.82 35.87
N PRO A 132 6.16 -1.44 34.89
CA PRO A 132 7.38 -0.89 34.31
C PRO A 132 7.06 0.35 33.45
N ALA A 133 8.10 1.06 33.03
CA ALA A 133 7.93 2.14 32.07
C ALA A 133 7.53 1.58 30.70
N TYR A 134 6.59 2.24 30.03
CA TYR A 134 6.16 1.89 28.68
C TYR A 134 6.52 3.01 27.71
N VAL A 135 6.93 2.63 26.52
CA VAL A 135 7.16 3.54 25.41
C VAL A 135 6.22 3.16 24.28
N THR A 136 5.39 4.11 23.86
CA THR A 136 4.53 3.97 22.68
C THR A 136 5.03 4.92 21.60
N LEU A 137 5.31 4.37 20.42
CA LEU A 137 5.64 5.15 19.24
C LEU A 137 4.44 5.19 18.30
N GLN A 138 4.09 6.39 17.86
CA GLN A 138 3.18 6.59 16.73
C GLN A 138 4.02 6.86 15.49
N CYS A 139 3.80 6.10 14.43
CA CYS A 139 4.60 6.12 13.24
C CYS A 139 3.74 6.38 12.00
N VAL A 140 4.31 7.14 11.06
CA VAL A 140 3.70 7.53 9.78
C VAL A 140 4.64 7.18 8.64
N ASP A 141 4.11 6.89 7.47
CA ASP A 141 4.93 6.53 6.31
C ASP A 141 5.49 7.76 5.56
N GLY A 142 6.09 7.51 4.39
CA GLY A 142 6.64 8.55 3.52
C GLY A 142 5.63 9.58 3.01
N PHE A 143 4.32 9.28 3.00
CA PHE A 143 3.32 10.26 2.57
C PHE A 143 3.31 11.50 3.45
N GLN A 144 3.60 11.36 4.75
CA GLN A 144 3.72 12.52 5.62
C GLN A 144 4.84 13.46 5.15
N LEU A 145 5.98 12.92 4.72
CA LEU A 145 7.10 13.73 4.23
C LEU A 145 6.74 14.40 2.90
N LEU A 146 6.12 13.65 1.98
CA LEU A 146 5.63 14.20 0.71
C LEU A 146 4.56 15.28 0.92
N ASN A 147 3.76 15.18 1.97
CA ASN A 147 2.73 16.18 2.26
C ASN A 147 3.32 17.45 2.92
N LEU A 148 4.41 17.33 3.66
CA LEU A 148 5.11 18.48 4.26
C LEU A 148 5.92 19.28 3.23
N THR A 149 6.36 18.65 2.15
CA THR A 149 7.09 19.33 1.06
C THR A 149 6.11 20.08 0.15
N THR A 150 6.31 21.40 0.03
CA THR A 150 5.54 22.24 -0.90
C THR A 150 6.36 22.51 -2.16
N ILE A 151 5.73 22.37 -3.32
CA ILE A 151 6.32 22.68 -4.63
C ILE A 151 5.51 23.78 -5.32
N THR A 152 6.18 24.57 -6.15
CA THR A 152 5.57 25.60 -7.00
C THR A 152 5.96 25.47 -8.47
N SER A 153 6.86 24.55 -8.79
CA SER A 153 7.30 24.27 -10.16
C SER A 153 7.94 22.90 -10.21
N VAL A 154 7.76 22.21 -11.33
CA VAL A 154 8.39 20.91 -11.59
C VAL A 154 9.38 21.05 -12.74
N THR A 155 10.68 20.97 -12.45
CA THR A 155 11.72 20.98 -13.48
C THR A 155 11.52 19.81 -14.43
N GLY A 156 11.58 20.07 -15.74
CA GLY A 156 11.28 19.04 -16.75
C GLY A 156 9.78 18.72 -16.91
N GLY A 157 8.91 19.41 -16.16
CA GLY A 157 7.47 19.20 -16.13
C GLY A 157 6.72 19.66 -17.38
N THR A 158 7.14 19.27 -18.57
CA THR A 158 6.57 19.66 -19.86
C THR A 158 5.32 18.85 -20.23
N ALA A 159 4.53 19.38 -21.15
CA ALA A 159 3.46 18.61 -21.76
C ALA A 159 4.06 17.44 -22.55
N GLY A 160 3.57 16.23 -22.32
CA GLY A 160 3.87 15.04 -23.12
C GLY A 160 4.52 13.95 -22.31
N GLN A 161 4.92 14.27 -21.08
CA GLN A 161 5.41 13.28 -20.12
C GLN A 161 4.34 12.23 -19.84
N THR A 162 4.75 10.98 -19.75
CA THR A 162 3.90 9.94 -19.17
C THR A 162 3.64 10.22 -17.69
N THR A 163 2.60 9.60 -17.13
CA THR A 163 2.31 9.69 -15.69
C THR A 163 3.48 9.18 -14.84
N ALA A 164 4.19 8.14 -15.27
CA ALA A 164 5.43 7.66 -14.61
C ALA A 164 6.58 8.68 -14.65
N GLU A 165 6.83 9.30 -15.81
CA GLU A 165 7.84 10.37 -15.96
C GLU A 165 7.47 11.59 -15.11
N ARG A 166 6.18 11.92 -15.02
CA ARG A 166 5.67 13.01 -14.20
C ARG A 166 5.87 12.74 -12.71
N ILE A 167 5.53 11.54 -12.22
CA ILE A 167 5.79 11.14 -10.83
C ILE A 167 7.29 11.25 -10.52
N THR A 168 8.14 10.77 -11.43
CA THR A 168 9.60 10.88 -11.28
C THR A 168 10.05 12.34 -11.15
N SER A 169 9.58 13.22 -12.04
CA SER A 169 9.91 14.65 -12.02
C SER A 169 9.41 15.35 -10.75
N LEU A 170 8.24 14.95 -10.24
CA LEU A 170 7.67 15.44 -8.98
C LEU A 170 8.53 15.03 -7.78
N LEU A 171 8.91 13.75 -7.72
CA LEU A 171 9.75 13.22 -6.67
C LEU A 171 11.16 13.85 -6.71
N ASP A 172 11.69 14.18 -7.89
CA ASP A 172 12.93 14.98 -8.03
C ASP A 172 12.75 16.40 -7.48
N ALA A 173 11.62 17.05 -7.78
CA ALA A 173 11.36 18.42 -7.33
C ALA A 173 11.24 18.56 -5.80
N GLY A 174 10.93 17.47 -5.08
CA GLY A 174 10.94 17.44 -3.62
C GLY A 174 12.09 16.66 -3.00
N ASP A 175 13.17 16.42 -3.76
CA ASP A 175 14.39 15.73 -3.31
C ASP A 175 14.12 14.34 -2.69
N TRP A 176 13.08 13.64 -3.14
CA TRP A 176 12.83 12.28 -2.68
C TRP A 176 13.94 11.34 -3.19
N PRO A 177 14.55 10.48 -2.37
CA PRO A 177 15.70 9.67 -2.80
C PRO A 177 15.39 8.79 -4.02
N GLY A 178 16.27 8.81 -5.04
CA GLY A 178 16.11 7.98 -6.25
C GLY A 178 16.12 6.48 -5.97
N GLY A 179 16.91 6.05 -4.97
CA GLY A 179 16.97 4.65 -4.50
C GLY A 179 15.71 4.16 -3.78
N MET A 180 14.78 5.06 -3.45
CA MET A 180 13.52 4.76 -2.76
C MET A 180 12.29 5.01 -3.63
N ARG A 181 12.40 4.67 -4.91
CA ARG A 181 11.33 4.81 -5.90
C ARG A 181 11.10 3.48 -6.61
N SER A 182 9.85 3.09 -6.76
CA SER A 182 9.44 1.94 -7.57
C SER A 182 8.35 2.40 -8.53
N ILE A 183 8.77 2.93 -9.67
CA ILE A 183 7.88 3.60 -10.63
C ILE A 183 7.62 2.68 -11.82
N SER A 184 6.35 2.59 -12.21
CA SER A 184 5.89 1.87 -13.40
C SER A 184 6.71 2.21 -14.65
N THR A 185 6.96 1.19 -15.47
CA THR A 185 7.53 1.32 -16.82
C THR A 185 6.49 1.14 -17.93
N THR A 186 5.23 0.85 -17.59
CA THR A 186 4.15 0.54 -18.53
C THR A 186 3.15 1.69 -18.69
N ALA A 187 3.36 2.81 -17.99
CA ALA A 187 2.51 3.99 -18.05
C ALA A 187 2.49 4.62 -19.46
N SER A 188 1.30 4.74 -20.04
CA SER A 188 1.09 5.30 -21.38
C SER A 188 0.32 6.62 -21.40
N THR A 189 -0.44 6.94 -20.35
CA THR A 189 -1.18 8.20 -20.24
C THR A 189 -0.19 9.35 -20.20
N THR A 190 -0.37 10.33 -21.09
CA THR A 190 0.43 11.55 -21.07
C THR A 190 -0.29 12.68 -20.35
N VAL A 191 0.47 13.57 -19.72
CA VAL A 191 -0.07 14.70 -18.96
C VAL A 191 0.27 16.06 -19.57
N GLN A 192 -0.52 17.06 -19.20
CA GLN A 192 -0.25 18.48 -19.48
C GLN A 192 1.04 18.95 -18.83
N ALA A 193 1.50 20.13 -19.27
CA ALA A 193 2.56 20.84 -18.57
C ALA A 193 2.14 21.15 -17.13
N ASP A 194 3.13 21.23 -16.25
CA ASP A 194 2.92 21.72 -14.89
C ASP A 194 2.33 23.13 -14.92
N ASP A 195 1.28 23.38 -14.14
CA ASP A 195 0.64 24.69 -14.06
C ASP A 195 1.36 25.68 -13.13
N GLY A 196 2.42 25.22 -12.43
CA GLY A 196 3.18 26.02 -11.46
C GLY A 196 2.39 26.43 -10.22
N SER A 197 1.26 25.78 -9.94
CA SER A 197 0.47 26.08 -8.75
C SER A 197 1.16 25.59 -7.47
N SER A 198 1.02 26.35 -6.38
CA SER A 198 1.54 25.93 -5.07
C SER A 198 0.69 24.81 -4.49
N ARG A 199 1.32 23.68 -4.20
CA ARG A 199 0.66 22.48 -3.64
C ARG A 199 1.66 21.59 -2.91
N SER A 200 1.17 20.68 -2.08
CA SER A 200 2.04 19.65 -1.51
C SER A 200 2.49 18.67 -2.59
N LEU A 201 3.69 18.12 -2.44
CA LEU A 201 4.22 17.12 -3.36
C LEU A 201 3.29 15.89 -3.41
N LEU A 202 2.76 15.47 -2.25
CA LEU A 202 1.79 14.36 -2.19
C LEU A 202 0.56 14.65 -3.05
N ALA A 203 -0.06 15.83 -2.91
CA ALA A 203 -1.24 16.20 -3.69
C ALA A 203 -0.94 16.21 -5.19
N ALA A 204 0.25 16.68 -5.59
CA ALA A 204 0.68 16.64 -6.98
C ALA A 204 0.80 15.20 -7.51
N CYS A 205 1.39 14.29 -6.73
CA CYS A 205 1.48 12.87 -7.11
C CYS A 205 0.10 12.21 -7.22
N GLN A 206 -0.81 12.49 -6.29
CA GLN A 206 -2.18 11.93 -6.29
C GLN A 206 -3.01 12.43 -7.48
N VAL A 207 -2.78 13.67 -7.97
CA VAL A 207 -3.42 14.15 -9.21
C VAL A 207 -2.96 13.34 -10.42
N VAL A 208 -1.68 12.97 -10.47
CA VAL A 208 -1.11 12.16 -11.56
C VAL A 208 -1.62 10.72 -11.49
N GLU A 209 -1.64 10.12 -10.30
CA GLU A 209 -2.26 8.82 -10.03
C GLU A 209 -3.72 8.79 -10.53
N ALA A 210 -4.53 9.76 -10.08
CA ALA A 210 -5.93 9.85 -10.44
C ALA A 210 -6.15 10.07 -11.93
N THR A 211 -5.19 10.70 -12.62
CA THR A 211 -5.20 10.89 -14.08
C THR A 211 -4.91 9.57 -14.81
N ASP A 212 -4.05 8.70 -14.27
CA ASP A 212 -3.71 7.43 -14.92
C ASP A 212 -4.77 6.33 -14.71
N LEU A 213 -5.59 6.44 -13.65
CA LEU A 213 -6.22 5.29 -12.96
C LEU A 213 -5.19 4.30 -12.41
N GLY A 214 -4.06 4.84 -11.98
CA GLY A 214 -2.97 4.08 -11.36
C GLY A 214 -3.13 3.99 -9.84
N ALA A 215 -2.05 3.56 -9.19
CA ALA A 215 -1.94 3.49 -7.75
C ALA A 215 -0.62 4.10 -7.29
N PHE A 216 -0.69 5.08 -6.39
CA PHE A 216 0.49 5.66 -5.75
C PHE A 216 0.43 5.40 -4.25
N TYR A 217 1.43 4.72 -3.69
CA TYR A 217 1.49 4.37 -2.26
C TYR A 217 2.92 4.13 -1.77
N MET A 218 3.11 4.04 -0.46
CA MET A 218 4.38 3.61 0.14
C MET A 218 4.37 2.08 0.30
N ASP A 219 5.35 1.41 -0.29
CA ASP A 219 5.48 -0.05 -0.16
C ASP A 219 6.02 -0.48 1.23
N GLU A 220 6.07 -1.78 1.48
CA GLU A 220 6.57 -2.39 2.72
C GLU A 220 8.02 -2.05 3.05
N ARG A 221 8.81 -1.64 2.06
CA ARG A 221 10.21 -1.22 2.21
C ARG A 221 10.32 0.28 2.50
N GLY A 222 9.25 1.04 2.27
CA GLY A 222 9.21 2.49 2.39
C GLY A 222 9.52 3.22 1.09
N TYR A 223 9.37 2.56 -0.07
CA TYR A 223 9.60 3.15 -1.38
C TYR A 223 8.32 3.82 -1.87
N ALA A 224 8.47 4.96 -2.56
CA ALA A 224 7.37 5.58 -3.28
C ALA A 224 7.06 4.71 -4.52
N LYS A 225 5.95 3.97 -4.46
CA LYS A 225 5.54 3.02 -5.50
C LYS A 225 4.44 3.63 -6.35
N PHE A 226 4.63 3.63 -7.67
CA PHE A 226 3.63 4.00 -8.65
C PHE A 226 3.38 2.83 -9.59
N LEU A 227 2.15 2.35 -9.64
CA LEU A 227 1.68 1.38 -10.62
C LEU A 227 0.77 2.10 -11.61
N SER A 228 1.00 1.87 -12.90
CA SER A 228 0.08 2.36 -13.93
C SER A 228 -1.20 1.53 -13.95
N ARG A 229 -2.23 2.01 -14.64
CA ARG A 229 -3.43 1.19 -14.89
C ARG A 229 -3.11 -0.17 -15.54
N ASN A 230 -2.09 -0.22 -16.40
CA ASN A 230 -1.71 -1.45 -17.10
C ASN A 230 -1.02 -2.45 -16.16
N ASP A 231 -0.25 -1.95 -15.19
CA ASP A 231 0.31 -2.81 -14.14
C ASP A 231 -0.79 -3.40 -13.27
N ILE A 232 -1.81 -2.60 -12.91
CA ILE A 232 -2.94 -3.04 -12.09
C ILE A 232 -3.70 -4.18 -12.79
N ILE A 233 -4.03 -4.01 -14.08
CA ILE A 233 -4.70 -5.05 -14.89
C ILE A 233 -3.85 -6.33 -14.94
N THR A 234 -2.53 -6.19 -15.11
CA THR A 234 -1.63 -7.34 -15.17
C THR A 234 -1.55 -8.08 -13.82
N LEU A 235 -1.50 -7.34 -12.72
CA LEU A 235 -1.42 -7.91 -11.36
C LEU A 235 -2.73 -8.58 -10.94
N SER A 236 -3.89 -7.97 -11.24
CA SER A 236 -5.20 -8.55 -10.92
C SER A 236 -5.44 -9.87 -11.64
N GLY A 237 -4.96 -10.00 -12.88
CA GLY A 237 -5.06 -11.22 -13.69
C GLY A 237 -4.03 -12.31 -13.35
N GLY A 238 -3.24 -12.12 -12.29
CA GLY A 238 -2.20 -13.06 -11.84
C GLY A 238 -2.72 -14.38 -11.27
N THR A 239 -1.81 -15.24 -10.83
CA THR A 239 -2.19 -16.53 -10.21
C THR A 239 -2.80 -16.32 -8.83
N LEU A 240 -4.06 -16.74 -8.67
CA LEU A 240 -4.80 -16.65 -7.41
C LEU A 240 -4.15 -17.47 -6.30
N THR A 241 -3.93 -16.84 -5.14
CA THR A 241 -3.68 -17.57 -3.89
C THR A 241 -5.01 -17.97 -3.27
N LYS A 242 -5.20 -19.27 -3.04
CA LYS A 242 -6.50 -19.83 -2.65
C LYS A 242 -6.58 -20.10 -1.15
N PHE A 243 -7.69 -19.67 -0.56
CA PHE A 243 -8.04 -19.86 0.83
C PHE A 243 -9.38 -20.59 0.95
N SER A 244 -9.49 -21.53 1.90
CA SER A 244 -10.71 -22.32 2.07
C SER A 244 -10.91 -22.79 3.51
N ASP A 245 -12.16 -22.85 3.96
CA ASP A 245 -12.58 -23.55 5.18
C ASP A 245 -13.09 -24.97 4.90
N VAL A 246 -13.16 -25.38 3.63
CA VAL A 246 -13.67 -26.67 3.21
C VAL A 246 -12.68 -27.77 3.59
N VAL A 247 -13.14 -28.73 4.40
CA VAL A 247 -12.31 -29.84 4.85
C VAL A 247 -11.82 -30.65 3.66
N GLY A 248 -10.49 -30.78 3.53
CA GLY A 248 -9.85 -31.59 2.49
C GLY A 248 -9.65 -30.91 1.13
N SER A 249 -9.90 -29.60 1.01
CA SER A 249 -9.66 -28.84 -0.23
C SER A 249 -8.19 -28.80 -0.66
N GLY A 250 -7.27 -28.77 0.31
CA GLY A 250 -5.84 -28.54 0.07
C GLY A 250 -5.46 -27.07 -0.09
N ASP A 251 -6.44 -26.16 -0.05
CA ASP A 251 -6.22 -24.71 -0.06
C ASP A 251 -5.77 -24.21 1.33
N ILE A 252 -5.30 -22.96 1.39
CA ILE A 252 -4.76 -22.36 2.62
C ILE A 252 -5.90 -22.08 3.61
N THR A 253 -5.69 -22.44 4.88
CA THR A 253 -6.66 -22.16 5.94
C THR A 253 -6.62 -20.70 6.39
N TYR A 254 -7.75 -20.18 6.87
CA TYR A 254 -7.86 -18.81 7.38
C TYR A 254 -8.63 -18.74 8.71
N GLN A 255 -8.58 -17.59 9.39
CA GLN A 255 -9.14 -17.39 10.73
C GLN A 255 -10.51 -16.72 10.68
N ALA A 256 -10.66 -15.72 9.81
CA ALA A 256 -11.91 -15.03 9.60
C ALA A 256 -12.00 -14.49 8.19
N VAL A 257 -13.22 -14.37 7.68
CA VAL A 257 -13.53 -13.75 6.40
C VAL A 257 -14.80 -12.92 6.57
N GLU A 258 -14.85 -11.79 5.87
CA GLU A 258 -16.02 -10.94 5.81
C GLU A 258 -16.42 -10.73 4.35
N PHE A 259 -17.71 -10.91 4.09
CA PHE A 259 -18.32 -10.68 2.79
C PHE A 259 -19.31 -9.53 2.87
N ASP A 260 -19.44 -8.79 1.77
CA ASP A 260 -20.35 -7.67 1.63
C ASP A 260 -21.13 -7.76 0.32
N ILE A 261 -22.34 -7.22 0.32
CA ILE A 261 -23.15 -6.97 -0.87
C ILE A 261 -23.74 -5.55 -0.72
N SER A 262 -23.13 -4.60 -1.40
CA SER A 262 -23.49 -3.18 -1.27
C SER A 262 -23.22 -2.41 -2.55
N ASP A 263 -24.03 -1.40 -2.83
CA ASP A 263 -23.85 -0.46 -3.94
C ASP A 263 -22.67 0.51 -3.72
N TYR A 264 -21.91 0.34 -2.65
CA TYR A 264 -20.93 1.29 -2.14
C TYR A 264 -19.85 1.68 -3.15
N GLN A 265 -19.46 0.74 -4.02
CA GLN A 265 -18.44 0.95 -5.06
C GLN A 265 -19.04 0.96 -6.48
N MET A 266 -20.37 0.94 -6.60
CA MET A 266 -21.04 0.96 -7.90
C MET A 266 -20.89 2.32 -8.57
N ILE A 267 -20.49 2.32 -9.84
CA ILE A 267 -20.46 3.50 -10.70
C ILE A 267 -20.95 3.07 -12.08
N ASN A 268 -22.15 3.53 -12.45
CA ASN A 268 -22.77 3.22 -13.74
C ASN A 268 -22.99 4.46 -14.62
N LYS A 269 -22.55 5.63 -14.14
CA LYS A 269 -22.39 6.84 -14.94
C LYS A 269 -21.17 7.63 -14.47
N VAL A 270 -20.30 8.02 -15.39
CA VAL A 270 -19.11 8.79 -15.05
C VAL A 270 -18.85 9.89 -16.06
N THR A 271 -18.52 11.06 -15.56
CA THR A 271 -18.09 12.20 -16.38
C THR A 271 -16.66 12.57 -15.99
N VAL A 272 -15.74 12.53 -16.95
CA VAL A 272 -14.34 12.92 -16.77
C VAL A 272 -14.08 14.18 -17.59
N THR A 273 -13.48 15.19 -16.96
CA THR A 273 -13.12 16.45 -17.63
C THR A 273 -11.64 16.73 -17.45
N ARG A 274 -10.90 16.71 -18.55
CA ARG A 274 -9.53 17.21 -18.58
C ARG A 274 -9.49 18.70 -18.28
N THR A 275 -8.45 19.17 -17.61
CA THR A 275 -8.23 20.61 -17.35
C THR A 275 -8.20 21.42 -18.66
N GLY A 276 -9.13 22.37 -18.80
CA GLY A 276 -9.30 23.20 -20.00
C GLY A 276 -9.91 22.47 -21.21
N GLY A 277 -10.36 21.23 -21.04
CA GLY A 277 -11.00 20.41 -22.07
C GLY A 277 -12.53 20.37 -21.98
N THR A 278 -13.13 19.45 -22.73
CA THR A 278 -14.59 19.22 -22.72
C THR A 278 -14.96 17.99 -21.88
N ALA A 279 -16.13 18.02 -21.24
CA ALA A 279 -16.60 16.92 -20.41
C ALA A 279 -16.93 15.67 -21.24
N GLN A 280 -16.31 14.55 -20.91
CA GLN A 280 -16.54 13.24 -21.53
C GLN A 280 -17.38 12.38 -20.61
N THR A 281 -18.45 11.76 -21.10
CA THR A 281 -19.39 10.98 -20.26
C THR A 281 -19.57 9.58 -20.81
N ALA A 282 -19.46 8.58 -19.93
CA ALA A 282 -19.81 7.19 -20.17
C ALA A 282 -20.90 6.73 -19.19
N SER A 283 -21.80 5.85 -19.64
CA SER A 283 -22.89 5.31 -18.81
C SER A 283 -23.33 3.93 -19.30
N ASP A 284 -23.78 3.08 -18.38
CA ASP A 284 -24.40 1.79 -18.70
C ASP A 284 -25.91 1.86 -18.39
N THR A 285 -26.75 1.82 -19.42
CA THR A 285 -28.20 2.00 -19.27
C THR A 285 -28.85 0.83 -18.54
N THR A 286 -28.39 -0.39 -18.75
CA THR A 286 -28.93 -1.59 -18.10
C THR A 286 -28.71 -1.53 -16.59
N SER A 287 -27.47 -1.24 -16.17
CA SER A 287 -27.14 -1.06 -14.75
C SER A 287 -27.91 0.12 -14.12
N ILE A 288 -28.15 1.20 -14.86
CA ILE A 288 -28.96 2.33 -14.36
C ILE A 288 -30.43 1.93 -14.16
N ASP A 289 -30.99 1.17 -15.10
CA ASP A 289 -32.38 0.72 -15.03
C ASP A 289 -32.58 -0.27 -13.86
N ASP A 290 -31.59 -1.15 -13.61
CA ASP A 290 -31.64 -2.16 -12.56
C ASP A 290 -31.29 -1.60 -11.16
N TYR A 291 -30.28 -0.72 -11.06
CA TYR A 291 -29.67 -0.30 -9.80
C TYR A 291 -29.72 1.21 -9.53
N PHE A 292 -30.44 1.98 -10.33
CA PHE A 292 -30.48 3.45 -10.30
C PHE A 292 -29.13 4.11 -10.64
N GLN A 293 -29.20 5.41 -10.91
CA GLN A 293 -28.02 6.16 -11.33
C GLN A 293 -27.02 6.38 -10.19
N HIS A 294 -25.85 5.75 -10.32
CA HIS A 294 -24.66 5.94 -9.50
C HIS A 294 -23.63 6.76 -10.26
N SER A 295 -23.70 8.08 -10.11
CA SER A 295 -22.90 9.02 -10.90
C SER A 295 -21.62 9.49 -10.21
N ARG A 296 -20.51 9.55 -10.95
CA ARG A 296 -19.25 10.18 -10.52
C ARG A 296 -18.77 11.24 -11.50
N VAL A 297 -18.14 12.28 -10.97
CA VAL A 297 -17.48 13.34 -11.78
C VAL A 297 -16.01 13.39 -11.37
N ARG A 298 -15.10 13.40 -12.34
CA ARG A 298 -13.65 13.47 -12.12
C ARG A 298 -13.04 14.56 -12.99
N GLY A 299 -11.96 15.14 -12.46
CA GLY A 299 -11.05 16.01 -13.21
C GLY A 299 -9.69 15.33 -13.37
N GLY A 300 -8.91 15.78 -14.35
CA GLY A 300 -7.56 15.27 -14.55
C GLY A 300 -6.69 16.20 -15.38
N ILE A 301 -5.40 15.86 -15.46
CA ILE A 301 -4.40 16.59 -16.24
C ILE A 301 -3.95 15.82 -17.48
N MET A 302 -4.71 14.80 -17.92
CA MET A 302 -4.42 14.05 -19.15
C MET A 302 -4.33 14.97 -20.37
N GLN A 303 -3.65 14.58 -21.45
CA GLN A 303 -3.40 15.48 -22.60
C GLN A 303 -4.57 15.71 -23.54
N THR A 304 -5.46 14.73 -23.67
CA THR A 304 -6.52 14.79 -24.67
C THR A 304 -7.88 14.51 -24.04
N ASP A 305 -8.93 15.00 -24.70
CA ASP A 305 -10.30 14.60 -24.34
C ASP A 305 -10.53 13.11 -24.62
N ALA A 306 -9.77 12.49 -25.55
CA ALA A 306 -9.81 11.05 -25.78
C ALA A 306 -9.32 10.26 -24.55
N ASP A 307 -8.24 10.69 -23.90
CA ASP A 307 -7.76 10.06 -22.65
C ASP A 307 -8.82 10.16 -21.54
N ALA A 308 -9.52 11.31 -21.45
CA ALA A 308 -10.61 11.49 -20.50
C ALA A 308 -11.78 10.54 -20.78
N LEU A 309 -12.12 10.32 -22.06
CA LEU A 309 -13.14 9.36 -22.46
C LEU A 309 -12.71 7.91 -22.17
N ASN A 310 -11.46 7.54 -22.45
CA ASN A 310 -10.94 6.20 -22.12
C ASN A 310 -10.99 5.92 -20.62
N GLN A 311 -10.62 6.92 -19.80
CA GLN A 311 -10.77 6.82 -18.34
C GLN A 311 -12.24 6.60 -17.94
N ALA A 312 -13.18 7.34 -18.55
CA ALA A 312 -14.61 7.18 -18.27
C ALA A 312 -15.11 5.76 -18.63
N LEU A 313 -14.74 5.25 -19.80
CA LEU A 313 -15.12 3.90 -20.25
C LEU A 313 -14.56 2.82 -19.31
N MET A 314 -13.30 2.95 -18.89
CA MET A 314 -12.66 2.00 -17.99
C MET A 314 -13.31 1.93 -16.62
N ILE A 315 -13.70 3.08 -16.04
CA ILE A 315 -14.43 3.11 -14.77
C ILE A 315 -15.78 2.41 -14.91
N ILE A 316 -16.53 2.64 -15.98
CA ILE A 316 -17.80 1.95 -16.20
C ILE A 316 -17.58 0.44 -16.32
N ALA A 317 -16.58 0.01 -17.08
CA ALA A 317 -16.27 -1.40 -17.26
C ALA A 317 -15.95 -2.10 -15.92
N SER A 318 -15.17 -1.45 -15.04
CA SER A 318 -14.81 -2.04 -13.74
C SER A 318 -15.86 -1.88 -12.64
N ARG A 319 -16.79 -0.91 -12.75
CA ARG A 319 -17.67 -0.51 -11.62
C ARG A 319 -19.17 -0.64 -11.84
N LYS A 320 -19.65 -0.87 -13.05
CA LYS A 320 -21.10 -0.84 -13.36
C LYS A 320 -21.95 -1.87 -12.61
N GLU A 321 -21.35 -3.00 -12.21
CA GLU A 321 -22.04 -4.10 -11.53
C GLU A 321 -21.34 -4.47 -10.20
N GLN A 322 -20.49 -3.58 -9.70
CA GLN A 322 -19.84 -3.79 -8.40
C GLN A 322 -20.90 -3.79 -7.30
N GLY A 323 -20.85 -4.80 -6.44
CA GLY A 323 -21.81 -4.98 -5.36
C GLY A 323 -23.09 -5.73 -5.71
N VAL A 324 -23.27 -6.15 -6.96
CA VAL A 324 -24.44 -6.97 -7.37
C VAL A 324 -24.33 -8.41 -6.85
N ASN A 325 -23.11 -8.94 -6.78
CA ASN A 325 -22.80 -10.24 -6.21
C ASN A 325 -22.04 -10.09 -4.89
N ILE A 326 -22.01 -11.17 -4.11
CA ILE A 326 -21.23 -11.22 -2.86
C ILE A 326 -19.75 -10.95 -3.14
N GLN A 327 -19.17 -10.01 -2.38
CA GLN A 327 -17.79 -9.58 -2.54
C GLN A 327 -17.01 -9.83 -1.26
N LEU A 328 -15.73 -10.19 -1.40
CA LEU A 328 -14.82 -10.32 -0.28
C LEU A 328 -14.43 -8.91 0.22
N ASN A 329 -14.72 -8.61 1.49
CA ASN A 329 -14.33 -7.37 2.12
C ASN A 329 -13.00 -7.51 2.88
N SER A 330 -12.86 -8.59 3.65
CA SER A 330 -11.63 -8.86 4.39
C SER A 330 -11.36 -10.35 4.60
N LEU A 331 -10.08 -10.68 4.71
CA LEU A 331 -9.58 -12.02 5.04
C LEU A 331 -8.52 -11.89 6.15
N THR A 332 -8.67 -12.63 7.25
CA THR A 332 -7.69 -12.66 8.34
C THR A 332 -7.01 -14.01 8.42
N VAL A 333 -5.68 -13.97 8.50
CA VAL A 333 -4.79 -15.13 8.45
C VAL A 333 -3.79 -15.07 9.62
N ASP A 334 -3.57 -16.21 10.27
CA ASP A 334 -2.65 -16.40 11.38
C ASP A 334 -1.25 -16.78 10.87
N ALA A 335 -0.28 -15.90 11.14
CA ALA A 335 1.14 -16.10 10.84
C ALA A 335 1.94 -16.67 12.05
N PHE A 336 1.30 -16.87 13.20
CA PHE A 336 1.96 -17.40 14.41
C PHE A 336 1.91 -18.93 14.49
N GLY A 337 0.84 -19.54 13.99
CA GLY A 337 0.62 -20.99 14.05
C GLY A 337 1.76 -21.82 13.44
N THR A 338 2.16 -22.88 14.14
CA THR A 338 3.33 -23.71 13.76
C THR A 338 3.01 -24.89 12.85
N ASN A 339 1.73 -25.08 12.53
CA ASN A 339 1.18 -26.31 11.96
C ASN A 339 0.87 -26.20 10.46
N ASP A 340 0.90 -25.00 9.89
CA ASP A 340 0.53 -24.72 8.51
C ASP A 340 1.52 -23.72 7.90
N SER A 341 2.48 -24.23 7.12
CA SER A 341 3.54 -23.40 6.55
C SER A 341 3.08 -22.54 5.39
N SER A 342 2.15 -23.04 4.57
CA SER A 342 1.64 -22.29 3.42
C SER A 342 0.82 -21.10 3.91
N ARG A 343 0.11 -21.26 5.03
CA ARG A 343 -0.58 -20.14 5.70
C ARG A 343 0.37 -19.05 6.16
N VAL A 344 1.45 -19.41 6.86
CA VAL A 344 2.44 -18.41 7.34
C VAL A 344 3.13 -17.73 6.17
N ILE A 345 3.51 -18.47 5.14
CA ILE A 345 4.13 -17.91 3.93
C ILE A 345 3.17 -16.94 3.24
N ALA A 346 1.91 -17.33 3.03
CA ALA A 346 0.92 -16.46 2.40
C ALA A 346 0.67 -15.19 3.22
N ALA A 347 0.54 -15.31 4.54
CA ALA A 347 0.33 -14.18 5.43
C ALA A 347 1.48 -13.15 5.40
N LEU A 348 2.72 -13.60 5.16
CA LEU A 348 3.90 -12.73 5.14
C LEU A 348 4.31 -12.26 3.73
N ASN A 349 3.92 -13.00 2.69
CA ASN A 349 4.34 -12.74 1.31
C ASN A 349 3.32 -11.95 0.49
N LEU A 350 2.02 -12.10 0.78
CA LEU A 350 0.98 -11.40 0.04
C LEU A 350 0.96 -9.90 0.36
N ASP A 351 0.77 -9.07 -0.66
CA ASP A 351 0.69 -7.62 -0.53
C ASP A 351 -0.38 -6.99 -1.45
N ILE A 352 -0.48 -5.66 -1.40
CA ILE A 352 -1.40 -4.86 -2.22
C ILE A 352 -1.24 -5.20 -3.70
N PHE A 353 -2.37 -5.44 -4.37
CA PHE A 353 -2.55 -5.92 -5.74
C PHE A 353 -2.36 -7.42 -5.99
N ASP A 354 -2.04 -8.23 -4.97
CA ASP A 354 -2.05 -9.68 -5.14
C ASP A 354 -3.49 -10.23 -5.25
N PRO A 355 -3.77 -11.11 -6.23
CA PRO A 355 -5.08 -11.70 -6.41
C PRO A 355 -5.27 -12.91 -5.49
N ILE A 356 -6.43 -13.00 -4.84
CA ILE A 356 -6.80 -14.07 -3.93
C ILE A 356 -8.20 -14.61 -4.24
N GLN A 357 -8.40 -15.89 -3.92
CA GLN A 357 -9.70 -16.54 -3.97
C GLN A 357 -10.02 -17.08 -2.57
N VAL A 358 -11.22 -16.80 -2.08
CA VAL A 358 -11.69 -17.32 -0.79
C VAL A 358 -12.93 -18.16 -0.99
N THR A 359 -12.89 -19.37 -0.43
CA THR A 359 -14.05 -20.25 -0.29
C THR A 359 -14.50 -20.28 1.18
N GLN A 360 -15.78 -19.98 1.42
CA GLN A 360 -16.42 -20.15 2.71
C GLN A 360 -17.62 -21.07 2.61
N THR A 361 -17.72 -22.01 3.55
CA THR A 361 -18.86 -22.89 3.71
C THR A 361 -19.97 -22.12 4.45
N LEU A 362 -21.09 -21.88 3.77
CA LEU A 362 -22.30 -21.26 4.34
C LEU A 362 -23.42 -22.31 4.50
N PRO A 363 -24.51 -21.99 5.22
CA PRO A 363 -25.68 -22.84 5.23
C PRO A 363 -26.18 -23.10 3.80
N ALA A 364 -26.27 -24.38 3.43
CA ALA A 364 -26.76 -24.84 2.12
C ALA A 364 -25.91 -24.43 0.89
N GLY A 365 -24.61 -24.17 1.04
CA GLY A 365 -23.71 -24.00 -0.10
C GLY A 365 -22.40 -23.30 0.25
N ASN A 366 -21.46 -23.29 -0.68
CA ASN A 366 -20.22 -22.55 -0.53
C ASN A 366 -20.30 -21.23 -1.29
N VAL A 367 -19.76 -20.18 -0.70
CA VAL A 367 -19.41 -18.94 -1.40
C VAL A 367 -17.98 -19.07 -1.88
N VAL A 368 -17.75 -18.77 -3.16
CA VAL A 368 -16.43 -18.66 -3.76
C VAL A 368 -16.33 -17.27 -4.34
N THR A 369 -15.33 -16.51 -3.93
CA THR A 369 -15.16 -15.14 -4.37
C THR A 369 -13.69 -14.85 -4.65
N ASP A 370 -13.46 -14.25 -5.81
CA ASP A 370 -12.16 -13.73 -6.22
C ASP A 370 -12.08 -12.24 -5.89
N SER A 371 -10.91 -11.80 -5.44
CA SER A 371 -10.67 -10.40 -5.13
C SER A 371 -9.19 -10.06 -5.18
N VAL A 372 -8.88 -8.79 -5.03
CA VAL A 372 -7.52 -8.26 -4.99
C VAL A 372 -7.29 -7.58 -3.64
N ILE A 373 -6.10 -7.77 -3.08
CA ILE A 373 -5.72 -7.13 -1.83
C ILE A 373 -5.54 -5.62 -2.07
N ALA A 374 -6.26 -4.81 -1.31
CA ALA A 374 -6.19 -3.35 -1.36
C ALA A 374 -5.44 -2.77 -0.14
N GLY A 375 -5.25 -3.56 0.91
CA GLY A 375 -4.54 -3.12 2.10
C GLY A 375 -4.19 -4.28 3.01
N VAL A 376 -3.19 -4.06 3.85
CA VAL A 376 -2.64 -5.05 4.77
C VAL A 376 -2.54 -4.44 6.17
N THR A 377 -3.04 -5.19 7.15
CA THR A 377 -2.95 -4.85 8.57
C THR A 377 -2.27 -5.99 9.32
N TYR A 378 -1.27 -5.68 10.14
CA TYR A 378 -0.61 -6.63 11.02
C TYR A 378 -0.92 -6.29 12.48
N GLU A 379 -1.38 -7.29 13.23
CA GLU A 379 -1.57 -7.20 14.68
C GLU A 379 -0.67 -8.22 15.38
N ILE A 380 0.32 -7.72 16.09
CA ILE A 380 1.42 -8.52 16.64
C ILE A 380 1.50 -8.32 18.15
N THR A 381 1.54 -9.43 18.87
CA THR A 381 1.85 -9.49 20.30
C THR A 381 2.80 -10.68 20.52
N PRO A 382 3.43 -10.83 21.69
CA PRO A 382 4.26 -12.00 21.99
C PRO A 382 3.56 -13.37 21.84
N LYS A 383 2.23 -13.39 21.74
CA LYS A 383 1.41 -14.61 21.64
C LYS A 383 0.54 -14.68 20.39
N ASN A 384 0.59 -13.66 19.52
CA ASN A 384 -0.30 -13.58 18.37
C ASN A 384 0.36 -12.83 17.21
N PHE A 385 0.10 -13.28 15.98
CA PHE A 385 0.52 -12.60 14.76
C PHE A 385 -0.59 -12.77 13.73
N MET A 386 -1.54 -11.83 13.71
CA MET A 386 -2.65 -11.82 12.76
C MET A 386 -2.36 -10.86 11.62
N VAL A 387 -2.68 -11.29 10.42
CA VAL A 387 -2.60 -10.50 9.20
C VAL A 387 -3.99 -10.39 8.61
N THR A 388 -4.50 -9.18 8.47
CA THR A 388 -5.79 -8.91 7.84
C THR A 388 -5.56 -8.22 6.50
N PHE A 389 -5.99 -8.88 5.44
CA PHE A 389 -6.06 -8.33 4.10
C PHE A 389 -7.42 -7.69 3.89
N THR A 390 -7.45 -6.38 3.65
CA THR A 390 -8.65 -5.70 3.16
C THR A 390 -8.68 -5.81 1.65
N CYS A 391 -9.82 -6.20 1.09
CA CYS A 391 -9.96 -6.50 -0.31
C CYS A 391 -10.83 -5.46 -1.01
N ALA A 392 -10.53 -5.20 -2.27
CA ALA A 392 -11.37 -4.39 -3.14
C ALA A 392 -11.22 -4.88 -4.57
N GLN A 393 -12.27 -4.70 -5.36
CA GLN A 393 -12.21 -4.96 -6.78
C GLN A 393 -11.30 -3.94 -7.47
N PRO A 394 -10.44 -4.38 -8.42
CA PRO A 394 -9.47 -3.50 -9.05
C PRO A 394 -10.15 -2.34 -9.79
N PHE A 395 -9.50 -1.18 -9.75
CA PHE A 395 -10.06 0.07 -10.30
C PHE A 395 -9.96 0.13 -11.82
N ALA A 396 -9.00 -0.61 -12.38
CA ALA A 396 -8.82 -0.82 -13.81
C ALA A 396 -9.12 -2.29 -14.14
N SER A 397 -9.84 -2.50 -15.25
CA SER A 397 -10.13 -3.82 -15.79
C SER A 397 -9.75 -3.83 -17.27
N GLY A 398 -9.26 -4.97 -17.74
CA GLY A 398 -8.84 -5.15 -19.12
C GLY A 398 -8.65 -6.62 -19.44
N PHE A 399 -8.97 -7.00 -20.67
CA PHE A 399 -8.74 -8.33 -21.20
C PHE A 399 -7.23 -8.64 -21.19
N LEU A 400 -6.86 -9.70 -20.48
CA LEU A 400 -5.52 -10.25 -20.39
C LEU A 400 -5.49 -11.63 -21.08
N LEU A 401 -4.72 -11.72 -22.17
CA LEU A 401 -4.53 -12.98 -22.87
C LEU A 401 -3.93 -14.04 -21.93
N ASP A 402 -4.47 -15.26 -21.98
CA ASP A 402 -4.08 -16.41 -21.15
C ASP A 402 -4.37 -16.28 -19.63
N SER A 403 -5.16 -15.30 -19.20
CA SER A 403 -5.71 -15.26 -17.83
C SER A 403 -6.94 -16.17 -17.69
N LEU A 404 -7.03 -16.90 -16.57
CA LEU A 404 -8.21 -17.70 -16.23
C LEU A 404 -9.37 -16.85 -15.68
N VAL A 405 -9.08 -15.61 -15.26
CA VAL A 405 -10.06 -14.68 -14.67
C VAL A 405 -10.42 -13.56 -15.64
N ASP A 406 -9.41 -12.88 -16.21
CA ASP A 406 -9.57 -11.68 -17.04
C ASP A 406 -9.30 -11.96 -18.54
N GLY A 407 -9.44 -13.21 -19.01
CA GLY A 407 -9.11 -13.64 -20.38
C GLY A 407 -10.30 -14.13 -21.21
N LYS A 408 -11.53 -13.76 -20.85
CA LYS A 408 -12.76 -14.24 -21.49
C LYS A 408 -13.27 -13.26 -22.54
N LEU A 409 -13.26 -13.70 -23.79
CA LEU A 409 -13.88 -12.97 -24.90
C LEU A 409 -15.39 -12.82 -24.63
N ASP A 410 -15.92 -11.62 -24.91
CA ASP A 410 -17.32 -11.20 -24.68
C ASP A 410 -17.74 -10.95 -23.21
N GLU A 411 -16.91 -11.29 -22.22
CA GLU A 411 -17.11 -10.91 -20.80
C GLU A 411 -16.16 -9.75 -20.39
N ASP A 412 -14.90 -9.78 -20.83
CA ASP A 412 -13.90 -8.79 -20.44
C ASP A 412 -13.71 -7.67 -21.48
N SER A 413 -13.57 -6.43 -21.02
CA SER A 413 -13.34 -5.28 -21.91
C SER A 413 -11.90 -5.26 -22.42
N LEU A 414 -11.69 -5.06 -23.73
CA LEU A 414 -10.35 -4.77 -24.26
C LEU A 414 -9.78 -3.52 -23.56
N ALA A 415 -8.56 -3.59 -23.03
CA ALA A 415 -7.95 -2.49 -22.29
C ALA A 415 -7.85 -1.20 -23.13
N TYR A 416 -8.16 -0.04 -22.52
CA TYR A 416 -8.26 1.28 -23.17
C TYR A 416 -7.10 2.26 -22.88
#